data_AF-A0A963JJI1-F1
#
_entry.id   AF-A0A963JJI1-F1
#
_cell.length_a   1.000
_cell.length_b   1.000
_cell.length_c   1.000
_cell.angle_alpha   90.00
_cell.angle_beta   90.00
_cell.angle_gamma   90.00
#
_symmetry.space_group_name_H-M   'P 1'
#
loop_
_entity.id
_entity.type
_entity.pdbx_description
1 polymer ?
#
loop_
_entity_poly.entity_id
_entity_poly.type
_entity_poly.pdbx_seq_one_letter_code
_entity_poly.pdbx_strand_id
1 'polypeptide(L)'
;MSRKQFISAEEHLAKLGLTVQQAFDFIAANVDKPEVIYSAAFDAGVTNSMLNEITNISTSTINDYFSAADLPFQKLDYTSMLINFDLGILETLVDFNNNTGILSNSALRETVKPLVVDLYDDSFESVIPYLQPNDGVYDSDELGVGHLTNVPATSDNLESLFYGSLINIFKTLDQTELNQIQEFQNNDANQEDFQALLIESLSDAPENFTWSDEQLADLVSSEAAHVITTLWSGIEPVGILDPSYLGLATI
;
A
#
# COMPACT_ATOMS: atom_id res chain seq x y z
N MET A 1 14.07 1.48 1.49
CA MET A 1 13.79 1.76 2.92
C MET A 1 13.31 0.48 3.58
N SER A 2 13.67 0.19 4.83
CA SER A 2 13.16 -1.01 5.52
C SER A 2 11.71 -0.76 5.93
N ARG A 3 10.80 -1.69 5.61
CA ARG A 3 9.40 -1.61 6.04
C ARG A 3 9.26 -1.94 7.54
N LYS A 4 8.14 -1.52 8.12
CA LYS A 4 7.68 -2.01 9.41
C LYS A 4 6.90 -3.32 9.20
N GLN A 5 7.31 -4.37 9.90
CA GLN A 5 6.60 -5.65 9.93
C GLN A 5 5.66 -5.66 11.13
N PHE A 6 4.43 -6.14 10.95
CA PHE A 6 3.38 -6.08 11.97
C PHE A 6 3.00 -7.44 12.55
N ILE A 7 3.19 -8.52 11.79
CA ILE A 7 2.99 -9.92 12.17
C ILE A 7 4.30 -10.71 11.98
N SER A 8 4.48 -11.78 12.72
CA SER A 8 5.65 -12.67 12.55
C SER A 8 5.57 -13.55 11.30
N ALA A 9 6.71 -14.09 10.88
CA ALA A 9 6.76 -15.13 9.83
C ALA A 9 5.95 -16.38 10.22
N GLU A 10 5.90 -16.73 11.51
CA GLU A 10 5.11 -17.84 12.02
C GLU A 10 3.60 -17.60 11.82
N GLU A 11 3.11 -16.42 12.19
CA GLU A 11 1.71 -16.03 12.00
C GLU A 11 1.33 -15.96 10.51
N HIS A 12 2.21 -15.42 9.66
CA HIS A 12 1.99 -15.35 8.22
C HIS A 12 1.91 -16.74 7.58
N LEU A 13 2.89 -17.61 7.84
CA LEU A 13 2.92 -18.96 7.29
C LEU A 13 1.75 -19.82 7.77
N ALA A 14 1.28 -19.61 9.01
CA ALA A 14 0.14 -20.34 9.54
C ALA A 14 -1.15 -20.09 8.72
N LYS A 15 -1.33 -18.90 8.14
CA LYS A 15 -2.47 -18.56 7.25
C LYS A 15 -2.43 -19.37 5.97
N LEU A 16 -1.23 -19.62 5.47
CA LEU A 16 -0.97 -20.46 4.30
C LEU A 16 -1.05 -21.97 4.62
N GLY A 17 -1.32 -22.34 5.88
CA GLY A 17 -1.29 -23.73 6.33
C GLY A 17 0.11 -24.33 6.38
N LEU A 18 1.14 -23.49 6.49
CA LEU A 18 2.55 -23.86 6.54
C LEU A 18 3.14 -23.62 7.92
N THR A 19 4.18 -24.38 8.25
CA THR A 19 4.99 -24.16 9.46
C THR A 19 6.31 -23.50 9.11
N VAL A 20 6.92 -22.80 10.08
CA VAL A 20 8.28 -22.23 9.93
C VAL A 20 9.28 -23.32 9.55
N GLN A 21 9.16 -24.53 10.11
CA GLN A 21 10.04 -25.64 9.77
C GLN A 21 9.90 -26.09 8.31
N GLN A 22 8.67 -26.17 7.79
CA GLN A 22 8.45 -26.51 6.37
C GLN A 22 9.02 -25.45 5.44
N ALA A 23 8.88 -24.17 5.78
CA ALA A 23 9.47 -23.08 5.02
C ALA A 23 11.01 -23.14 5.06
N PHE A 24 11.59 -23.36 6.23
CA PHE A 24 13.03 -23.54 6.40
C PHE A 24 13.57 -24.72 5.57
N ASP A 25 12.91 -25.88 5.64
CA ASP A 25 13.31 -27.09 4.92
C ASP A 25 13.25 -26.86 3.40
N PHE A 26 12.24 -26.13 2.91
CA PHE A 26 12.14 -25.73 1.51
C PHE A 26 13.31 -24.83 1.08
N ILE A 27 13.64 -23.82 1.88
CA ILE A 27 14.77 -22.91 1.62
C ILE A 27 16.08 -23.71 1.60
N ALA A 28 16.31 -24.55 2.61
CA ALA A 28 17.53 -25.35 2.72
C ALA A 28 17.70 -26.32 1.54
N ALA A 29 16.60 -26.89 1.04
CA ALA A 29 16.61 -27.79 -0.11
C ALA A 29 16.86 -27.10 -1.47
N ASN A 30 16.72 -25.77 -1.53
CA ASN A 30 16.84 -24.98 -2.75
C ASN A 30 17.89 -23.87 -2.64
N VAL A 31 18.84 -23.96 -1.69
CA VAL A 31 19.85 -22.93 -1.43
C VAL A 31 20.75 -22.62 -2.65
N ASP A 32 20.86 -23.56 -3.58
CA ASP A 32 21.59 -23.41 -4.85
C ASP A 32 20.73 -22.80 -5.98
N LYS A 33 19.45 -22.49 -5.70
CA LYS A 33 18.43 -22.02 -6.65
C LYS A 33 17.74 -20.76 -6.11
N PRO A 34 18.44 -19.61 -6.08
CA PRO A 34 17.89 -18.36 -5.57
C PRO A 34 16.58 -17.96 -6.24
N GLU A 35 16.40 -18.26 -7.53
CA GLU A 35 15.18 -17.98 -8.29
C GLU A 35 13.96 -18.74 -7.77
N VAL A 36 14.15 -19.98 -7.30
CA VAL A 36 13.07 -20.81 -6.75
C VAL A 36 12.61 -20.28 -5.40
N ILE A 37 13.58 -19.90 -4.56
CA ILE A 37 13.28 -19.30 -3.24
C ILE A 37 12.60 -17.95 -3.44
N TYR A 38 13.11 -17.11 -4.33
CA TYR A 38 12.55 -15.79 -4.60
C TYR A 38 11.12 -15.87 -5.12
N SER A 39 10.84 -16.71 -6.12
CA SER A 39 9.49 -16.87 -6.67
C SER A 39 8.53 -17.38 -5.59
N ALA A 40 8.93 -18.40 -4.82
CA ALA A 40 8.08 -18.93 -3.76
C ALA A 40 7.81 -17.90 -2.66
N ALA A 41 8.82 -17.10 -2.28
CA ALA A 41 8.65 -16.02 -1.31
C ALA A 41 7.72 -14.94 -1.84
N PHE A 42 7.91 -14.51 -3.10
CA PHE A 42 7.06 -13.52 -3.76
C PHE A 42 5.61 -13.98 -3.84
N ASP A 43 5.36 -15.19 -4.34
CA ASP A 43 4.01 -15.76 -4.50
C ASP A 43 3.30 -15.97 -3.16
N ALA A 44 4.06 -16.18 -2.08
CA ALA A 44 3.54 -16.38 -0.74
C ALA A 44 3.50 -15.09 0.10
N GLY A 45 3.90 -13.92 -0.43
CA GLY A 45 3.99 -12.67 0.32
C GLY A 45 5.02 -12.71 1.48
N VAL A 46 6.02 -13.60 1.41
CA VAL A 46 7.06 -13.74 2.43
C VAL A 46 8.19 -12.76 2.15
N THR A 47 8.50 -11.92 3.14
CA THR A 47 9.43 -10.79 2.97
C THR A 47 10.85 -11.11 3.36
N ASN A 48 11.80 -10.21 3.10
CA ASN A 48 13.19 -10.43 3.51
C ASN A 48 13.32 -10.49 5.05
N SER A 49 12.46 -9.76 5.77
CA SER A 49 12.39 -9.82 7.24
C SER A 49 11.82 -11.16 7.72
N MET A 50 10.76 -11.67 7.08
CA MET A 50 10.24 -13.00 7.41
C MET A 50 11.24 -14.12 7.05
N LEU A 51 11.98 -13.99 5.93
CA LEU A 51 13.07 -14.90 5.58
C LEU A 51 14.18 -14.88 6.65
N ASN A 52 14.48 -13.71 7.23
CA ASN A 52 15.39 -13.60 8.37
C ASN A 52 14.87 -14.39 9.57
N GLU A 53 13.59 -14.26 9.93
CA GLU A 53 12.99 -15.02 11.04
C GLU A 53 13.02 -16.53 10.81
N ILE A 54 12.69 -16.97 9.59
CA ILE A 54 12.64 -18.39 9.22
C ILE A 54 14.04 -19.02 9.26
N THR A 55 15.05 -18.32 8.74
CA THR A 55 16.39 -18.88 8.52
C THR A 55 17.42 -18.50 9.58
N ASN A 56 17.13 -17.47 10.37
CA ASN A 56 18.06 -16.77 11.25
C ASN A 56 19.31 -16.20 10.52
N ILE A 57 19.20 -15.94 9.22
CA ILE A 57 20.21 -15.26 8.39
C ILE A 57 19.88 -13.77 8.33
N SER A 58 20.86 -12.88 8.50
CA SER A 58 20.60 -11.43 8.47
C SER A 58 19.98 -10.98 7.15
N THR A 59 19.07 -10.00 7.22
CA THR A 59 18.44 -9.39 6.03
C THR A 59 19.47 -8.90 5.02
N SER A 60 20.62 -8.37 5.49
CA SER A 60 21.72 -7.96 4.60
C SER A 60 22.25 -9.13 3.75
N THR A 61 22.44 -10.30 4.36
CA THR A 61 22.95 -11.49 3.66
C THR A 61 21.90 -12.09 2.74
N ILE A 62 20.61 -12.02 3.12
CA ILE A 62 19.50 -12.42 2.25
C ILE A 62 19.44 -11.51 1.01
N ASN A 63 19.56 -10.20 1.21
CA ASN A 63 19.56 -9.23 0.11
C ASN A 63 20.75 -9.44 -0.82
N ASP A 64 21.95 -9.68 -0.28
CA ASP A 64 23.14 -10.01 -1.05
C ASP A 64 22.98 -11.32 -1.85
N TYR A 65 22.33 -12.33 -1.24
CA TYR A 65 22.07 -13.63 -1.87
C TYR A 65 21.18 -13.49 -3.12
N PHE A 66 20.09 -12.72 -3.05
CA PHE A 66 19.24 -12.46 -4.21
C PHE A 66 19.90 -11.51 -5.22
N SER A 67 20.59 -10.47 -4.75
CA SER A 67 21.29 -9.52 -5.63
C SER A 67 22.37 -10.20 -6.46
N ALA A 68 23.08 -11.18 -5.90
CA ALA A 68 24.10 -11.96 -6.62
C ALA A 68 23.53 -12.80 -7.77
N ALA A 69 22.22 -13.04 -7.78
CA ALA A 69 21.48 -13.74 -8.82
C ALA A 69 20.68 -12.78 -9.74
N ASP A 70 20.95 -11.48 -9.67
CA ASP A 70 20.22 -10.43 -10.40
C ASP A 70 18.71 -10.38 -10.07
N LEU A 71 18.33 -10.82 -8.86
CA LEU A 71 16.94 -10.81 -8.39
C LEU A 71 16.67 -9.55 -7.54
N PRO A 72 15.61 -8.77 -7.84
CA PRO A 72 15.34 -7.52 -7.14
C PRO A 72 14.71 -7.79 -5.77
N PHE A 73 15.56 -8.00 -4.75
CA PHE A 73 15.14 -8.33 -3.38
C PHE A 73 14.16 -7.32 -2.78
N GLN A 74 14.23 -6.05 -3.19
CA GLN A 74 13.34 -5.00 -2.71
C GLN A 74 11.87 -5.33 -2.96
N LYS A 75 11.55 -6.04 -4.07
CA LYS A 75 10.16 -6.39 -4.35
C LYS A 75 9.57 -7.26 -3.25
N LEU A 76 10.34 -8.16 -2.63
CA LEU A 76 9.84 -9.03 -1.55
C LEU A 76 9.38 -8.24 -0.32
N ASP A 77 9.91 -7.04 -0.07
CA ASP A 77 9.48 -6.21 1.07
C ASP A 77 8.20 -5.43 0.77
N TYR A 78 7.75 -5.46 -0.47
CA TYR A 78 6.80 -4.53 -1.04
C TYR A 78 5.62 -5.24 -1.74
N THR A 79 5.76 -6.53 -2.05
CA THR A 79 4.68 -7.35 -2.62
C THR A 79 3.52 -7.49 -1.64
N SER A 80 2.29 -7.60 -2.18
CA SER A 80 1.09 -7.99 -1.44
C SER A 80 0.66 -7.06 -0.31
N MET A 81 0.94 -5.75 -0.40
CA MET A 81 0.47 -4.78 0.60
C MET A 81 -0.35 -3.63 0.02
N LEU A 82 -1.34 -3.15 0.78
CA LEU A 82 -2.17 -2.00 0.43
C LEU A 82 -1.37 -0.70 0.48
N ILE A 83 -0.54 -0.56 1.52
CA ILE A 83 0.34 0.57 1.81
C ILE A 83 1.77 0.03 1.91
N ASN A 84 2.66 0.46 1.03
CA ASN A 84 4.04 -0.05 0.91
C ASN A 84 5.12 0.86 1.49
N PHE A 85 4.72 1.76 2.38
CA PHE A 85 5.60 2.74 2.99
C PHE A 85 5.38 2.80 4.50
N ASP A 86 6.45 3.06 5.27
CA ASP A 86 6.35 3.28 6.71
C ASP A 86 5.75 4.67 6.98
N LEU A 87 4.43 4.70 7.19
CA LEU A 87 3.69 5.93 7.47
C LEU A 87 4.04 6.55 8.83
N GLY A 88 4.70 5.83 9.74
CA GLY A 88 5.04 6.33 11.07
C GLY A 88 3.81 6.88 11.81
N ILE A 89 3.79 8.18 12.09
CA ILE A 89 2.65 8.84 12.76
C ILE A 89 1.40 8.94 11.87
N LEU A 90 1.56 8.84 10.55
CA LEU A 90 0.51 8.97 9.55
C LEU A 90 -0.27 7.66 9.35
N GLU A 91 0.10 6.55 10.01
CA GLU A 91 -0.66 5.29 9.94
C GLU A 91 -2.15 5.53 10.25
N THR A 92 -2.45 6.49 11.14
CA THR A 92 -3.82 6.83 11.54
C THR A 92 -4.68 7.45 10.43
N LEU A 93 -4.08 7.89 9.32
CA LEU A 93 -4.83 8.38 8.15
C LEU A 93 -5.48 7.23 7.38
N VAL A 94 -4.94 6.02 7.47
CA VAL A 94 -5.49 4.83 6.79
C VAL A 94 -6.67 4.29 7.60
N ASP A 95 -7.89 4.57 7.18
CA ASP A 95 -9.10 4.12 7.87
C ASP A 95 -10.28 4.00 6.92
N PHE A 96 -11.35 3.35 7.38
CA PHE A 96 -12.59 3.20 6.63
C PHE A 96 -13.31 4.54 6.46
N ASN A 97 -13.89 4.72 5.27
CA ASN A 97 -14.84 5.79 5.03
C ASN A 97 -16.14 5.57 5.82
N ASN A 98 -16.35 6.39 6.85
CA ASN A 98 -17.59 6.42 7.64
C ASN A 98 -18.51 7.60 7.26
N ASN A 99 -18.21 8.33 6.18
CA ASN A 99 -18.98 9.49 5.75
C ASN A 99 -20.27 9.06 5.03
N THR A 100 -21.23 9.99 4.98
CA THR A 100 -22.51 9.81 4.27
C THR A 100 -22.69 10.91 3.23
N GLY A 101 -23.77 10.85 2.43
CA GLY A 101 -24.02 11.86 1.41
C GLY A 101 -23.00 11.82 0.28
N ILE A 102 -22.54 12.99 -0.16
CA ILE A 102 -21.63 13.13 -1.31
C ILE A 102 -20.23 12.54 -1.07
N LEU A 103 -19.83 12.36 0.20
CA LEU A 103 -18.58 11.69 0.59
C LEU A 103 -18.74 10.20 0.88
N SER A 104 -19.94 9.62 0.71
CA SER A 104 -20.14 8.17 0.87
C SER A 104 -19.42 7.39 -0.21
N ASN A 105 -19.01 6.14 0.09
CA ASN A 105 -18.40 5.24 -0.91
C ASN A 105 -19.26 5.16 -2.18
N SER A 106 -20.58 5.00 -2.06
CA SER A 106 -21.48 4.94 -3.21
C SER A 106 -21.45 6.21 -4.08
N ALA A 107 -21.41 7.40 -3.47
CA ALA A 107 -21.42 8.66 -4.22
C ALA A 107 -20.07 8.90 -4.92
N LEU A 108 -18.96 8.60 -4.24
CA LEU A 108 -17.62 8.68 -4.81
C LEU A 108 -17.44 7.65 -5.94
N ARG A 109 -17.91 6.41 -5.75
CA ARG A 109 -17.94 5.36 -6.78
C ARG A 109 -18.67 5.82 -8.05
N GLU A 110 -19.87 6.37 -7.90
CA GLU A 110 -20.67 6.87 -9.03
C GLU A 110 -19.96 7.99 -9.79
N THR A 111 -19.11 8.77 -9.11
CA THR A 111 -18.33 9.87 -9.69
C THR A 111 -17.04 9.38 -10.37
N VAL A 112 -16.31 8.45 -9.74
CA VAL A 112 -14.98 8.01 -10.18
C VAL A 112 -15.08 6.93 -11.25
N LYS A 113 -15.99 5.96 -11.12
CA LYS A 113 -16.10 4.82 -12.04
C LYS A 113 -16.20 5.21 -13.53
N PRO A 114 -16.92 6.29 -13.92
CA PRO A 114 -16.93 6.76 -15.31
C PRO A 114 -15.61 7.34 -15.81
N LEU A 115 -14.69 7.75 -14.92
CA LEU A 115 -13.41 8.36 -15.27
C LEU A 115 -12.33 7.32 -15.57
N VAL A 116 -12.45 6.13 -14.98
CA VAL A 116 -11.47 5.02 -15.05
C VAL A 116 -12.14 3.74 -15.57
N VAL A 117 -12.83 3.87 -16.70
CA VAL A 117 -13.62 2.80 -17.32
C VAL A 117 -12.78 1.53 -17.47
N ASP A 118 -13.39 0.39 -17.13
CA ASP A 118 -12.79 -0.95 -17.16
C ASP A 118 -11.63 -1.19 -16.16
N LEU A 119 -11.26 -0.20 -15.33
CA LEU A 119 -10.23 -0.35 -14.29
C LEU A 119 -10.79 -0.33 -12.86
N TYR A 120 -11.93 0.34 -12.67
CA TYR A 120 -12.47 0.59 -11.33
C TYR A 120 -12.71 -0.70 -10.53
N ASP A 121 -13.51 -1.62 -11.07
CA ASP A 121 -13.92 -2.82 -10.32
C ASP A 121 -12.71 -3.72 -10.04
N ASP A 122 -11.84 -3.91 -11.04
CA ASP A 122 -10.59 -4.67 -10.93
C ASP A 122 -9.64 -4.11 -9.85
N SER A 123 -9.68 -2.79 -9.59
CA SER A 123 -8.81 -2.15 -8.58
C SER A 123 -9.20 -2.49 -7.14
N PHE A 124 -10.43 -2.94 -6.92
CA PHE A 124 -10.92 -3.31 -5.59
C PHE A 124 -11.18 -4.82 -5.49
N GLU A 125 -10.74 -5.62 -6.47
CA GLU A 125 -10.81 -7.07 -6.34
C GLU A 125 -9.82 -7.56 -5.27
N SER A 126 -10.28 -8.45 -4.39
CA SER A 126 -9.45 -8.88 -3.25
C SER A 126 -8.14 -9.58 -3.63
N VAL A 127 -8.08 -10.10 -4.86
CA VAL A 127 -6.96 -10.89 -5.41
C VAL A 127 -5.97 -10.00 -6.16
N ILE A 128 -6.29 -8.75 -6.48
CA ILE A 128 -5.41 -7.83 -7.22
C ILE A 128 -5.26 -6.56 -6.38
N PRO A 129 -4.04 -6.14 -6.01
CA PRO A 129 -2.71 -6.60 -6.46
C PRO A 129 -2.08 -7.74 -5.62
N TYR A 130 -2.70 -8.92 -5.56
CA TYR A 130 -2.21 -10.09 -4.79
C TYR A 130 -2.04 -9.82 -3.30
N LEU A 131 -2.88 -8.95 -2.73
CA LEU A 131 -2.81 -8.54 -1.33
C LEU A 131 -3.21 -9.63 -0.33
N GLN A 132 -3.84 -10.70 -0.80
CA GLN A 132 -4.60 -11.60 0.06
C GLN A 132 -4.29 -13.07 -0.25
N PRO A 133 -3.80 -13.86 0.72
CA PRO A 133 -3.45 -15.27 0.56
C PRO A 133 -4.66 -16.21 0.47
N ASN A 134 -5.86 -15.70 0.14
CA ASN A 134 -7.13 -16.42 0.11
C ASN A 134 -7.61 -16.97 1.48
N ASP A 135 -7.16 -16.38 2.59
CA ASP A 135 -7.68 -16.72 3.93
C ASP A 135 -8.97 -15.94 4.31
N GLY A 136 -9.39 -14.99 3.46
CA GLY A 136 -10.61 -14.21 3.63
C GLY A 136 -10.51 -12.98 4.53
N VAL A 137 -9.32 -12.63 5.05
CA VAL A 137 -9.08 -11.41 5.82
C VAL A 137 -7.82 -10.68 5.35
N TYR A 138 -7.77 -9.37 5.58
CA TYR A 138 -6.56 -8.57 5.54
C TYR A 138 -6.02 -8.39 6.97
N ASP A 139 -4.77 -8.76 7.16
CA ASP A 139 -4.01 -8.49 8.38
C ASP A 139 -3.27 -7.15 8.34
N SER A 140 -2.58 -6.80 9.42
CA SER A 140 -1.85 -5.54 9.55
C SER A 140 -0.63 -5.41 8.62
N ASP A 141 0.07 -6.50 8.27
CA ASP A 141 1.13 -6.46 7.26
C ASP A 141 0.55 -6.27 5.86
N GLU A 142 -0.52 -6.98 5.51
CA GLU A 142 -1.20 -6.84 4.22
C GLU A 142 -1.82 -5.44 4.04
N LEU A 143 -2.32 -4.84 5.12
CA LEU A 143 -2.82 -3.47 5.12
C LEU A 143 -1.69 -2.42 5.20
N GLY A 144 -0.51 -2.81 5.67
CA GLY A 144 0.62 -1.93 5.93
C GLY A 144 0.44 -0.96 7.12
N VAL A 145 -0.50 -1.24 8.03
CA VAL A 145 -0.78 -0.41 9.22
C VAL A 145 -1.12 -1.25 10.44
N GLY A 146 -0.68 -0.81 11.63
CA GLY A 146 -0.76 -1.63 12.84
C GLY A 146 -2.10 -1.57 13.58
N HIS A 147 -2.92 -0.54 13.36
CA HIS A 147 -4.19 -0.34 14.08
C HIS A 147 -5.36 -1.11 13.46
N LEU A 148 -5.26 -1.51 12.19
CA LEU A 148 -6.26 -2.34 11.52
C LEU A 148 -5.81 -3.80 11.52
N THR A 149 -6.70 -4.69 11.97
CA THR A 149 -6.43 -6.14 11.98
C THR A 149 -7.71 -6.89 11.62
N ASN A 150 -7.56 -8.04 10.95
CA ASN A 150 -8.67 -8.95 10.62
C ASN A 150 -9.80 -8.29 9.82
N VAL A 151 -9.45 -7.41 8.88
CA VAL A 151 -10.45 -6.76 8.01
C VAL A 151 -10.98 -7.80 7.01
N PRO A 152 -12.29 -8.02 6.87
CA PRO A 152 -12.78 -8.97 5.88
C PRO A 152 -12.32 -8.63 4.46
N ALA A 153 -11.78 -9.60 3.73
CA ALA A 153 -11.23 -9.40 2.39
C ALA A 153 -12.33 -9.27 1.32
N THR A 154 -12.95 -8.10 1.25
CA THR A 154 -14.04 -7.79 0.33
C THR A 154 -13.76 -6.50 -0.42
N SER A 155 -14.27 -6.39 -1.64
CA SER A 155 -14.13 -5.18 -2.46
C SER A 155 -14.71 -3.94 -1.77
N ASP A 156 -15.84 -4.09 -1.08
CA ASP A 156 -16.44 -2.97 -0.33
C ASP A 156 -15.52 -2.47 0.79
N ASN A 157 -14.79 -3.37 1.47
CA ASN A 157 -13.84 -2.97 2.51
C ASN A 157 -12.58 -2.31 1.92
N LEU A 158 -12.04 -2.84 0.83
CA LEU A 158 -10.90 -2.22 0.13
C LEU A 158 -11.26 -0.83 -0.39
N GLU A 159 -12.40 -0.69 -1.03
CA GLU A 159 -12.89 0.59 -1.53
C GLU A 159 -13.14 1.58 -0.39
N SER A 160 -13.72 1.11 0.72
CA SER A 160 -13.95 1.95 1.89
C SER A 160 -12.65 2.39 2.56
N LEU A 161 -11.64 1.53 2.62
CA LEU A 161 -10.30 1.91 3.10
C LEU A 161 -9.64 2.90 2.15
N PHE A 162 -9.73 2.68 0.85
CA PHE A 162 -9.18 3.57 -0.16
C PHE A 162 -9.76 4.99 -0.05
N TYR A 163 -11.09 5.12 -0.11
CA TYR A 163 -11.72 6.44 0.00
C TYR A 163 -11.58 7.07 1.37
N GLY A 164 -11.67 6.28 2.45
CA GLY A 164 -11.50 6.78 3.80
C GLY A 164 -10.10 7.35 4.02
N SER A 165 -9.09 6.67 3.49
CA SER A 165 -7.70 7.13 3.52
C SER A 165 -7.50 8.42 2.72
N LEU A 166 -7.99 8.49 1.48
CA LEU A 166 -7.90 9.72 0.68
C LEU A 166 -8.62 10.90 1.36
N ILE A 167 -9.81 10.66 1.93
CA ILE A 167 -10.55 11.70 2.68
C ILE A 167 -9.73 12.20 3.87
N ASN A 168 -9.12 11.30 4.63
CA ASN A 168 -8.31 11.67 5.80
C ASN A 168 -7.05 12.44 5.38
N ILE A 169 -6.38 12.02 4.31
CA ILE A 169 -5.22 12.71 3.71
C ILE A 169 -5.60 14.14 3.27
N PHE A 170 -6.70 14.32 2.54
CA PHE A 170 -7.09 15.67 2.10
C PHE A 170 -7.59 16.55 3.26
N LYS A 171 -8.15 15.96 4.33
CA LYS A 171 -8.56 16.71 5.53
C LYS A 171 -7.38 17.25 6.33
N THR A 172 -6.20 16.64 6.23
CA THR A 172 -4.98 17.15 6.87
C THR A 172 -4.30 18.25 6.08
N LEU A 173 -4.62 18.41 4.79
CA LEU A 173 -3.97 19.39 3.93
C LEU A 173 -4.82 20.65 3.75
N ASP A 174 -4.22 21.82 3.91
CA ASP A 174 -4.80 23.07 3.45
C ASP A 174 -4.46 23.38 1.98
N GLN A 175 -5.08 24.43 1.43
CA GLN A 175 -4.86 24.82 0.04
C GLN A 175 -3.39 25.20 -0.25
N THR A 176 -2.68 25.76 0.72
CA THR A 176 -1.27 26.14 0.57
C THR A 176 -0.40 24.90 0.46
N GLU A 177 -0.61 23.92 1.35
CA GLU A 177 0.12 22.65 1.36
C GLU A 177 -0.15 21.85 0.10
N LEU A 178 -1.41 21.76 -0.34
CA LEU A 178 -1.76 21.13 -1.63
C LEU A 178 -1.04 21.81 -2.80
N ASN A 179 -1.05 23.15 -2.86
CA ASN A 179 -0.36 23.87 -3.94
C ASN A 179 1.16 23.62 -3.92
N GLN A 180 1.77 23.54 -2.73
CA GLN A 180 3.21 23.25 -2.59
C GLN A 180 3.55 21.85 -3.09
N ILE A 181 2.78 20.85 -2.69
CA ILE A 181 2.92 19.47 -3.17
C ILE A 181 2.78 19.41 -4.70
N GLN A 182 1.77 20.10 -5.25
CA GLN A 182 1.53 20.15 -6.69
C GLN A 182 2.68 20.83 -7.47
N GLU A 183 3.18 21.96 -6.98
CA GLU A 183 4.34 22.64 -7.60
C GLU A 183 5.61 21.78 -7.52
N PHE A 184 5.76 20.99 -6.46
CA PHE A 184 6.90 20.10 -6.29
C PHE A 184 6.93 18.98 -7.33
N GLN A 185 5.79 18.34 -7.58
CA GLN A 185 5.67 17.28 -8.59
C GLN A 185 6.01 17.74 -10.01
N ASN A 186 5.71 19.00 -10.35
CA ASN A 186 5.92 19.56 -11.68
C ASN A 186 7.39 19.90 -12.01
N ASN A 187 8.32 19.80 -11.04
CA ASN A 187 9.69 20.29 -11.16
C ASN A 187 10.78 19.20 -11.23
N ASP A 188 10.45 17.97 -11.68
CA ASP A 188 11.39 16.82 -11.76
C ASP A 188 12.11 16.52 -10.42
N ALA A 189 11.42 16.78 -9.31
CA ALA A 189 12.00 16.58 -7.99
C ALA A 189 12.18 15.09 -7.67
N ASN A 190 13.22 14.76 -6.89
CA ASN A 190 13.51 13.37 -6.56
C ASN A 190 12.39 12.81 -5.65
N GLN A 191 12.10 11.50 -5.77
CA GLN A 191 11.04 10.81 -5.04
C GLN A 191 11.18 10.88 -3.51
N GLU A 192 12.41 10.87 -2.97
CA GLU A 192 12.69 11.00 -1.54
C GLU A 192 12.33 12.41 -1.02
N ASP A 193 12.63 13.46 -1.79
CA ASP A 193 12.30 14.83 -1.41
C ASP A 193 10.78 15.07 -1.46
N PHE A 194 10.09 14.46 -2.44
CA PHE A 194 8.62 14.51 -2.52
C PHE A 194 7.97 13.79 -1.34
N GLN A 195 8.50 12.63 -0.97
CA GLN A 195 8.04 11.89 0.21
C GLN A 195 8.26 12.67 1.51
N ALA A 196 9.41 13.33 1.66
CA ALA A 196 9.68 14.17 2.81
C ALA A 196 8.68 15.33 2.93
N LEU A 197 8.40 16.03 1.82
CA LEU A 197 7.40 17.09 1.77
C LEU A 197 6.01 16.56 2.13
N LEU A 198 5.59 15.43 1.54
CA LEU A 198 4.28 14.84 1.82
C LEU A 198 4.14 14.48 3.30
N ILE A 199 5.16 13.89 3.92
CA ILE A 199 5.14 13.55 5.35
C ILE A 199 5.05 14.82 6.20
N GLU A 200 5.82 15.86 5.88
CA GLU A 200 5.79 17.14 6.59
C GLU A 200 4.38 17.75 6.54
N SER A 201 3.81 17.89 5.35
CA SER A 201 2.47 18.48 5.15
C SER A 201 1.35 17.66 5.81
N LEU A 202 1.45 16.33 5.83
CA LEU A 202 0.43 15.49 6.47
C LEU A 202 0.56 15.41 8.00
N SER A 203 1.73 15.78 8.54
CA SER A 203 2.00 15.73 9.98
C SER A 203 1.47 16.95 10.73
N ASP A 204 1.29 18.08 10.04
CA ASP A 204 0.77 19.30 10.61
C ASP A 204 -0.75 19.36 10.46
N ALA A 205 -1.44 19.73 11.54
CA ALA A 205 -2.88 19.95 11.48
C ALA A 205 -3.16 21.34 10.86
N PRO A 206 -4.10 21.46 9.91
CA PRO A 206 -4.33 22.73 9.24
C PRO A 206 -4.86 23.74 10.26
N GLU A 207 -4.12 24.84 10.48
CA GLU A 207 -4.41 25.74 11.60
C GLU A 207 -5.77 26.45 11.46
N ASN A 208 -6.29 26.65 10.24
CA ASN A 208 -7.49 27.47 9.99
C ASN A 208 -8.31 27.11 8.73
N PHE A 209 -8.06 25.98 8.07
CA PHE A 209 -8.72 25.64 6.81
C PHE A 209 -9.56 24.37 6.93
N THR A 210 -10.74 24.37 6.31
CA THR A 210 -11.64 23.20 6.27
C THR A 210 -12.34 23.17 4.92
N TRP A 211 -12.12 22.10 4.17
CA TRP A 211 -12.83 21.83 2.92
C TRP A 211 -14.34 21.74 3.15
N SER A 212 -15.14 22.27 2.23
CA SER A 212 -16.54 21.84 2.15
C SER A 212 -16.61 20.39 1.68
N ASP A 213 -17.70 19.69 1.98
CA ASP A 213 -17.88 18.31 1.52
C ASP A 213 -17.83 18.21 -0.01
N GLU A 214 -18.31 19.24 -0.73
CA GLU A 214 -18.23 19.30 -2.20
C GLU A 214 -16.78 19.43 -2.68
N GLN A 215 -16.01 20.35 -2.09
CA GLN A 215 -14.60 20.53 -2.47
C GLN A 215 -13.79 19.27 -2.16
N LEU A 216 -14.07 18.63 -1.02
CA LEU A 216 -13.41 17.39 -0.64
C LEU A 216 -13.79 16.23 -1.56
N ALA A 217 -15.06 16.14 -1.96
CA ALA A 217 -15.52 15.13 -2.90
C ALA A 217 -14.86 15.29 -4.28
N ASP A 218 -14.69 16.53 -4.75
CA ASP A 218 -14.00 16.82 -6.01
C ASP A 218 -12.51 16.40 -5.95
N LEU A 219 -11.81 16.79 -4.88
CA LEU A 219 -10.40 16.42 -4.66
C LEU A 219 -10.21 14.90 -4.58
N VAL A 220 -11.00 14.23 -3.74
CA VAL A 220 -10.93 12.78 -3.54
C VAL A 220 -11.27 12.03 -4.85
N SER A 221 -12.26 12.50 -5.61
CA SER A 221 -12.65 11.83 -6.86
C SER A 221 -11.59 11.98 -7.95
N SER A 222 -11.00 13.18 -8.07
CA SER A 222 -9.90 13.44 -9.02
C SER A 222 -8.70 12.55 -8.69
N GLU A 223 -8.30 12.52 -7.43
CA GLU A 223 -7.16 11.72 -6.97
C GLU A 223 -7.41 10.23 -7.11
N ALA A 224 -8.62 9.76 -6.75
CA ALA A 224 -9.00 8.37 -6.94
C ALA A 224 -8.87 7.92 -8.39
N ALA A 225 -9.32 8.74 -9.34
CA ALA A 225 -9.19 8.44 -10.77
C ALA A 225 -7.72 8.42 -11.22
N HIS A 226 -6.90 9.33 -10.70
CA HIS A 226 -5.47 9.35 -10.97
C HIS A 226 -4.78 8.08 -10.47
N VAL A 227 -4.94 7.76 -9.18
CA VAL A 227 -4.32 6.60 -8.54
C VAL A 227 -4.70 5.30 -9.25
N ILE A 228 -5.99 5.10 -9.54
CA ILE A 228 -6.46 3.92 -10.27
C ILE A 228 -5.82 3.85 -11.66
N THR A 229 -5.82 4.95 -12.42
CA THR A 229 -5.22 4.94 -13.77
C THR A 229 -3.73 4.62 -13.72
N THR A 230 -3.01 5.21 -12.76
CA THR A 230 -1.56 5.04 -12.61
C THR A 230 -1.22 3.61 -12.20
N LEU A 231 -1.98 3.00 -11.27
CA LEU A 231 -1.83 1.61 -10.84
C LEU A 231 -1.83 0.63 -12.03
N TRP A 232 -2.68 0.88 -13.02
CA TRP A 232 -2.85 0.00 -14.19
C TRP A 232 -1.97 0.39 -15.40
N SER A 233 -1.13 1.42 -15.29
CA SER A 233 -0.30 1.92 -16.40
C SER A 233 0.98 1.12 -16.67
N GLY A 234 1.21 0.03 -15.93
CA GLY A 234 2.30 -0.92 -16.19
C GLY A 234 3.56 -0.75 -15.33
N ILE A 235 3.47 0.05 -14.26
CA ILE A 235 4.43 0.03 -13.16
C ILE A 235 3.95 -1.07 -12.22
N GLU A 236 4.82 -2.04 -11.88
CA GLU A 236 4.45 -3.17 -11.04
C GLU A 236 3.76 -2.66 -9.75
N PRO A 237 2.49 -3.03 -9.50
CA PRO A 237 1.73 -2.50 -8.38
C PRO A 237 2.37 -2.89 -7.06
N VAL A 238 2.50 -1.90 -6.18
CA VAL A 238 2.98 -2.11 -4.82
C VAL A 238 1.88 -1.79 -3.78
N GLY A 239 0.65 -1.53 -4.25
CA GLY A 239 -0.53 -1.21 -3.42
C GLY A 239 -1.36 -0.09 -4.05
N ILE A 240 -2.67 -0.07 -3.78
CA ILE A 240 -3.57 0.98 -4.31
C ILE A 240 -3.41 2.33 -3.58
N LEU A 241 -2.74 2.36 -2.43
CA LEU A 241 -2.46 3.59 -1.66
C LEU A 241 -0.95 3.85 -1.53
N ASP A 242 -0.16 3.38 -2.51
CA ASP A 242 1.27 3.70 -2.56
C ASP A 242 1.48 5.22 -2.72
N PRO A 243 2.29 5.86 -1.86
CA PRO A 243 2.54 7.30 -1.93
C PRO A 243 3.25 7.75 -3.21
N SER A 244 3.90 6.86 -3.96
CA SER A 244 4.41 7.15 -5.31
C SER A 244 3.29 7.33 -6.35
N TYR A 245 2.10 6.82 -6.08
CA TYR A 245 0.89 7.04 -6.88
C TYR A 245 -0.01 8.14 -6.32
N LEU A 246 0.23 8.59 -5.08
CA LEU A 246 -0.43 9.77 -4.55
C LEU A 246 0.03 11.00 -5.35
N GLY A 247 -0.79 11.35 -6.32
CA GLY A 247 -0.64 12.41 -7.30
C GLY A 247 -1.41 13.68 -6.94
N LEU A 248 -1.96 13.76 -5.71
CA LEU A 248 -2.81 14.82 -5.14
C LEU A 248 -3.45 15.73 -6.21
N ALA A 249 -4.23 15.06 -7.06
CA ALA A 249 -4.47 15.40 -8.45
C ALA A 249 -4.83 16.87 -8.66
N THR A 250 -4.14 17.40 -9.66
CA THR A 250 -4.35 18.70 -10.30
C THR A 250 -5.79 18.88 -10.79
N ILE A 251 -6.33 20.08 -10.59
CA ILE A 251 -7.54 20.59 -11.27
C ILE A 251 -7.11 21.31 -12.56
#